data_AF-A0A318JI08-F1
#
_entry.id   AF-A0A318JI08-F1
#
_cell.length_a   1.000
_cell.length_b   1.000
_cell.length_c   1.000
_cell.angle_alpha   90.00
_cell.angle_beta   90.00
_cell.angle_gamma   90.00
#
_symmetry.space_group_name_H-M   'P 1'
#
loop_
_entity.id
_entity.type
_entity.pdbx_description
1 polymer ?
#
loop_
_entity_poly.entity_id
_entity_poly.type
_entity_poly.pdbx_seq_one_letter_code
_entity_poly.pdbx_strand_id
1 'polypeptide(L)'
;MSAQHHVVELTKANLVAAQTITTNLTPNSNSVAIASGDINNQTGVAFQFQGRVTYWNPSVSTSATTATLANDIGNGVVTYKKGLTVTYQPLQTAFYNVLLDGQVVDSGTLYNFTGAVLGTFARKDT
;
A
#
# COMPACT_ATOMS: atom_id res chain seq x y z
N MET A 1 -22.48 -47.56 13.42
CA MET A 1 -23.20 -46.27 13.41
C MET A 1 -22.21 -45.17 13.72
N SER A 2 -22.38 -44.02 13.06
CA SER A 2 -21.37 -43.06 12.62
C SER A 2 -20.51 -42.40 13.69
N ALA A 3 -19.22 -42.23 13.39
CA ALA A 3 -18.34 -41.29 14.06
C ALA A 3 -18.81 -39.85 13.77
N GLN A 4 -18.86 -39.03 14.81
CA GLN A 4 -19.23 -37.62 14.74
C GLN A 4 -17.99 -36.85 14.25
N HIS A 5 -17.91 -36.59 12.94
CA HIS A 5 -16.96 -35.64 12.39
C HIS A 5 -17.27 -34.26 12.98
N HIS A 6 -16.45 -33.82 13.92
CA HIS A 6 -16.41 -32.43 14.35
C HIS A 6 -15.88 -31.59 13.17
N VAL A 7 -16.80 -31.10 12.34
CA VAL A 7 -16.49 -30.01 11.44
C VAL A 7 -16.24 -28.82 12.34
N VAL A 8 -14.99 -28.41 12.47
CA VAL A 8 -14.65 -27.10 13.02
C VAL A 8 -15.21 -26.10 12.02
N GLU A 9 -16.45 -25.66 12.24
CA GLU A 9 -16.93 -24.42 11.64
C GLU A 9 -15.97 -23.35 12.13
N LEU A 10 -15.07 -22.92 11.25
CA LEU A 10 -14.36 -21.66 11.36
C LEU A 10 -15.44 -20.60 11.52
N THR A 11 -15.73 -20.27 12.77
CA THR A 11 -16.58 -19.13 13.10
C THR A 11 -15.96 -17.93 12.41
N LYS A 12 -16.80 -16.98 11.98
CA LYS A 12 -16.43 -15.71 11.35
C LYS A 12 -15.57 -14.81 12.25
N ALA A 13 -14.52 -15.34 12.89
CA ALA A 13 -13.43 -14.58 13.46
C ALA A 13 -12.55 -14.07 12.30
N ASN A 14 -13.07 -13.08 11.56
CA ASN A 14 -12.36 -11.93 11.02
C ASN A 14 -10.91 -12.14 10.51
N LEU A 15 -10.67 -13.14 9.67
CA LEU A 15 -9.63 -13.02 8.67
C LEU A 15 -10.23 -12.25 7.49
N VAL A 16 -10.40 -10.94 7.67
CA VAL A 16 -10.48 -10.05 6.50
C VAL A 16 -9.13 -10.23 5.83
N ALA A 17 -9.08 -11.02 4.75
CA ALA A 17 -7.85 -11.20 4.01
C ALA A 17 -7.28 -9.81 3.68
N ALA A 18 -5.99 -9.63 3.90
CA ALA A 18 -5.30 -8.37 3.64
C ALA A 18 -5.67 -7.89 2.22
N GLN A 19 -6.38 -6.76 2.12
CA GLN A 19 -6.77 -6.23 0.83
C GLN A 19 -5.51 -5.73 0.12
N THR A 20 -5.28 -6.23 -1.09
CA THR A 20 -4.15 -5.85 -1.93
C THR A 20 -4.65 -5.03 -3.12
N ILE A 21 -4.03 -3.86 -3.34
CA ILE A 21 -4.30 -3.01 -4.49
C ILE A 21 -2.98 -2.76 -5.22
N THR A 22 -2.98 -3.02 -6.53
CA THR A 22 -1.86 -2.67 -7.41
C THR A 22 -2.24 -1.46 -8.25
N THR A 23 -1.40 -0.44 -8.23
CA THR A 23 -1.59 0.80 -8.98
C THR A 23 -0.41 1.00 -9.91
N ASN A 24 -0.67 1.10 -11.22
CA ASN A 24 0.37 1.50 -12.17
C ASN A 24 0.67 2.99 -11.96
N LEU A 25 1.95 3.32 -11.76
CA LEU A 25 2.39 4.69 -11.52
C LEU A 25 2.92 5.31 -12.81
N THR A 26 3.79 4.57 -13.51
CA THR A 26 4.41 4.96 -14.78
C THR A 26 4.47 3.73 -15.70
N PRO A 27 4.88 3.86 -16.98
CA PRO A 27 4.95 2.71 -17.89
C PRO A 27 5.79 1.53 -17.36
N ASN A 28 6.86 1.80 -16.62
CA ASN A 28 7.75 0.78 -16.07
C ASN A 28 7.63 0.59 -14.54
N SER A 29 6.68 1.25 -13.87
CA SER A 29 6.57 1.16 -12.41
C SER A 29 5.15 1.05 -11.89
N ASN A 30 5.02 0.36 -10.75
CA ASN A 30 3.78 0.17 -10.04
C ASN A 30 4.01 0.24 -8.53
N SER A 31 2.96 0.53 -7.78
CA SER A 31 2.89 0.27 -6.34
C SER A 31 2.01 -0.92 -6.05
N VAL A 32 2.33 -1.66 -5.00
CA VAL A 32 1.46 -2.69 -4.40
C VAL A 32 1.20 -2.31 -2.95
N ALA A 33 -0.04 -1.94 -2.63
CA ALA A 33 -0.46 -1.58 -1.28
C ALA A 33 -1.22 -2.75 -0.64
N ILE A 34 -0.82 -3.15 0.56
CA ILE A 34 -1.37 -4.29 1.30
C ILE A 34 -1.81 -3.81 2.68
N ALA A 35 -3.12 -3.76 2.92
CA ALA A 35 -3.68 -3.42 4.22
C ALA A 35 -3.67 -4.66 5.14
N SER A 36 -3.14 -4.50 6.35
CA SER A 36 -3.05 -5.55 7.38
C SER A 36 -4.41 -6.06 7.88
N GLY A 37 -5.46 -5.24 7.80
CA GLY A 37 -6.76 -5.53 8.40
C GLY A 37 -6.74 -5.54 9.94
N ASP A 38 -5.74 -4.92 10.57
CA ASP A 38 -5.66 -4.70 12.01
C ASP A 38 -6.26 -3.34 12.43
N ILE A 39 -6.40 -3.14 13.75
CA ILE A 39 -6.97 -1.92 14.35
C ILE A 39 -6.10 -0.67 14.12
N ASN A 40 -4.81 -0.84 13.84
CA ASN A 40 -3.90 0.26 13.54
C ASN A 40 -4.00 0.69 12.07
N ASN A 41 -4.81 -0.03 11.27
CA ASN A 41 -4.95 0.18 9.82
C ASN A 41 -3.58 0.25 9.13
N GLN A 42 -2.65 -0.61 9.56
CA GLN A 42 -1.31 -0.61 8.98
C GLN A 42 -1.39 -1.04 7.51
N THR A 43 -0.81 -0.25 6.62
CA THR A 43 -0.65 -0.58 5.20
C THR A 43 0.82 -0.57 4.84
N GLY A 44 1.31 -1.66 4.26
CA GLY A 44 2.60 -1.69 3.59
C GLY A 44 2.43 -1.33 2.12
N VAL A 45 3.35 -0.55 1.56
CA VAL A 45 3.35 -0.21 0.12
C VAL A 45 4.69 -0.61 -0.45
N ALA A 46 4.71 -1.36 -1.55
CA ALA A 46 5.93 -1.71 -2.28
C ALA A 46 5.97 -0.98 -3.63
N PHE A 47 6.99 -0.18 -3.87
CA PHE A 47 7.25 0.50 -5.13
C PHE A 47 8.18 -0.36 -6.00
N GLN A 48 7.68 -0.78 -7.15
CA GLN A 48 8.28 -1.82 -7.97
C GLN A 48 8.60 -1.34 -9.38
N PHE A 49 9.73 -1.80 -9.90
CA PHE A 49 10.00 -1.78 -11.34
C PHE A 49 9.40 -3.03 -11.99
N GLN A 50 8.52 -2.82 -12.96
CA GLN A 50 7.84 -3.85 -13.76
C GLN A 50 7.22 -5.00 -12.93
N GLY A 51 6.72 -4.70 -11.72
CA GLY A 51 6.13 -5.69 -10.82
C GLY A 51 7.12 -6.72 -10.25
N ARG A 52 8.44 -6.50 -10.38
CA ARG A 52 9.47 -7.51 -10.07
C ARG A 52 10.42 -7.07 -8.96
N VAL A 53 11.03 -5.89 -9.12
CA VAL A 53 12.08 -5.42 -8.20
C VAL A 53 11.50 -4.32 -7.32
N THR A 54 11.45 -4.55 -6.02
CA THR A 54 11.01 -3.54 -5.04
C THR A 54 12.19 -2.65 -4.67
N TYR A 55 12.03 -1.33 -4.85
CA TYR A 55 13.05 -0.34 -4.50
C TYR A 55 12.78 0.37 -3.18
N TRP A 56 11.52 0.62 -2.88
CA TRP A 56 11.13 1.28 -1.63
C TRP A 56 9.85 0.65 -1.09
N ASN A 57 9.81 0.38 0.20
CA ASN A 57 8.74 -0.38 0.85
C ASN A 57 8.25 0.28 2.16
N PRO A 58 7.70 1.51 2.11
CA PRO A 58 7.22 2.18 3.30
C PRO A 58 6.01 1.49 3.92
N SER A 59 5.73 1.84 5.18
CA SER A 59 4.47 1.50 5.83
C SER A 59 3.86 2.76 6.45
N VAL A 60 2.54 2.85 6.39
CA VAL A 60 1.75 3.90 7.06
C VAL A 60 0.65 3.27 7.90
N SER A 61 0.23 3.97 8.94
CA SER A 61 -0.81 3.53 9.88
C SER A 61 -1.45 4.73 10.57
N THR A 62 -2.38 4.49 11.49
CA THR A 62 -2.95 5.54 12.34
C THR A 62 -1.92 6.20 13.28
N SER A 63 -0.84 5.52 13.64
CA SER A 63 0.23 6.05 14.52
C SER A 63 1.45 6.57 13.77
N ALA A 64 1.63 6.16 12.51
CA ALA A 64 2.68 6.63 11.61
C ALA A 64 2.04 6.98 10.26
N THR A 65 1.48 8.19 10.18
CA THR A 65 0.63 8.57 9.05
C THR A 65 1.39 8.90 7.78
N THR A 66 2.69 9.13 7.86
CA THR A 66 3.48 9.61 6.72
C THR A 66 4.82 8.89 6.68
N ALA A 67 5.18 8.41 5.51
CA ALA A 67 6.50 7.88 5.21
C ALA A 67 7.10 8.64 4.03
N THR A 68 8.32 9.16 4.19
CA THR A 68 9.01 9.95 3.17
C THR A 68 10.30 9.27 2.76
N LEU A 69 10.53 9.18 1.46
CA LEU A 69 11.73 8.63 0.87
C LEU A 69 12.92 9.59 1.09
N ALA A 70 13.93 9.15 1.83
CA ALA A 70 15.04 9.99 2.27
C ALA A 70 16.06 10.32 1.16
N ASN A 71 16.21 9.45 0.17
CA ASN A 71 17.17 9.57 -0.93
C ASN A 71 16.57 9.01 -2.22
N ASP A 72 17.06 9.47 -3.36
CA ASP A 72 16.71 8.87 -4.66
C ASP A 72 17.05 7.37 -4.65
N ILE A 73 16.15 6.54 -5.19
CA ILE A 73 16.37 5.09 -5.29
C ILE A 73 15.76 4.55 -6.57
N GLY A 74 16.42 3.59 -7.20
CA GLY A 74 15.96 3.03 -8.47
C GLY A 74 17.08 2.45 -9.31
N ASN A 75 16.90 2.52 -10.63
CA ASN A 75 17.87 2.10 -11.64
C ASN A 75 17.91 3.14 -12.78
N GLY A 76 18.64 2.81 -13.87
CA GLY A 76 18.76 3.68 -15.05
C GLY A 76 17.47 3.88 -15.86
N VAL A 77 16.37 3.20 -15.52
CA VAL A 77 15.06 3.34 -16.15
C VAL A 77 14.09 4.07 -15.23
N VAL A 78 13.86 3.55 -14.02
CA VAL A 78 12.95 4.14 -13.03
C VAL A 78 13.74 4.60 -11.81
N THR A 79 13.56 5.86 -11.43
CA THR A 79 14.08 6.45 -10.19
C THR A 79 12.95 7.10 -9.41
N TYR A 80 12.70 6.61 -8.20
CA TYR A 80 11.84 7.26 -7.20
C TYR A 80 12.64 8.37 -6.54
N LYS A 81 12.13 9.60 -6.58
CA LYS A 81 12.90 10.78 -6.14
C LYS A 81 12.75 11.02 -4.65
N LYS A 82 13.83 11.46 -4.01
CA LYS A 82 13.83 11.95 -2.63
C LYS A 82 12.66 12.90 -2.40
N GLY A 83 11.99 12.74 -1.26
CA GLY A 83 10.79 13.51 -0.92
C GLY A 83 9.48 12.87 -1.40
N LEU A 84 9.53 11.80 -2.21
CA LEU A 84 8.35 10.97 -2.47
C LEU A 84 7.75 10.51 -1.14
N THR A 85 6.45 10.73 -0.98
CA THR A 85 5.76 10.59 0.30
C THR A 85 4.54 9.72 0.15
N VAL A 86 4.36 8.77 1.07
CA VAL A 86 3.15 7.99 1.25
C VAL A 86 2.42 8.47 2.49
N THR A 87 1.12 8.76 2.36
CA THR A 87 0.32 9.30 3.45
C THR A 87 -0.93 8.44 3.71
N TYR A 88 -1.14 8.06 4.96
CA TYR A 88 -2.42 7.58 5.48
C TYR A 88 -3.35 8.78 5.65
N GLN A 89 -4.52 8.73 5.03
CA GLN A 89 -5.55 9.75 5.16
C GLN A 89 -6.86 9.09 5.60
N PRO A 90 -7.32 9.30 6.86
CA PRO A 90 -8.62 8.82 7.28
C PRO A 90 -9.72 9.57 6.52
N LEU A 91 -10.77 8.85 6.10
CA LEU A 91 -11.98 9.46 5.57
C LEU A 91 -13.03 9.59 6.69
N GLN A 92 -14.03 10.44 6.49
CA GLN A 92 -15.14 10.58 7.45
C GLN A 92 -15.98 9.29 7.58
N THR A 93 -15.85 8.38 6.62
CA THR A 93 -16.44 7.04 6.61
C THR A 93 -15.50 6.01 7.26
N ALA A 94 -15.96 4.76 7.42
CA ALA A 94 -15.17 3.61 7.90
C ALA A 94 -14.07 3.17 6.91
N PHE A 95 -13.41 4.12 6.23
CA PHE A 95 -12.39 3.90 5.22
C PHE A 95 -11.23 4.88 5.40
N TYR A 96 -10.11 4.54 4.78
CA TYR A 96 -8.95 5.42 4.67
C TYR A 96 -8.32 5.28 3.29
N ASN A 97 -7.68 6.35 2.85
CA ASN A 97 -6.85 6.35 1.65
C ASN A 97 -5.37 6.19 2.02
N VAL A 98 -4.64 5.55 1.13
CA VAL A 98 -3.18 5.65 1.05
C VAL A 98 -2.84 6.48 -0.18
N LEU A 99 -2.22 7.63 0.04
CA LEU A 99 -1.93 8.62 -0.99
C LEU A 99 -0.44 8.66 -1.31
N LEU A 100 -0.13 9.08 -2.54
CA LEU A 100 1.22 9.34 -3.03
C LEU A 100 1.37 10.79 -3.46
N ASP A 101 2.44 11.41 -2.99
CA ASP A 101 2.90 12.73 -3.39
C ASP A 101 4.39 12.70 -3.75
N GLY A 102 4.80 13.48 -4.75
CA GLY A 102 6.20 13.64 -5.14
C GLY A 102 6.47 13.20 -6.57
N GLN A 103 7.68 12.69 -6.82
CA GLN A 103 8.21 12.54 -8.18
C GLN A 103 8.78 11.16 -8.46
N VAL A 104 8.52 10.68 -9.67
CA VAL A 104 9.16 9.49 -10.25
C VAL A 104 9.71 9.87 -11.62
N VAL A 105 10.96 9.53 -11.90
CA VAL A 105 11.53 9.62 -13.24
C VAL A 105 11.47 8.24 -13.86
N ASP A 106 10.86 8.11 -15.04
CA ASP A 106 10.80 6.86 -15.80
C ASP A 106 11.22 7.13 -17.24
N SER A 107 12.27 6.43 -17.69
CA SER A 107 12.82 6.53 -19.04
C SER A 107 13.17 7.99 -19.43
N GLY A 108 13.69 8.74 -18.45
CA GLY A 108 14.01 10.17 -18.58
C GLY A 108 12.82 11.13 -18.48
N THR A 109 11.59 10.62 -18.41
CA THR A 109 10.38 11.44 -18.24
C THR A 109 10.06 11.64 -16.77
N LEU A 110 9.81 12.87 -16.34
CA LEU A 110 9.40 13.19 -14.97
C LEU A 110 7.88 13.09 -14.82
N TYR A 111 7.43 12.29 -13.86
CA TYR A 111 6.04 12.14 -13.44
C TYR A 111 5.87 12.79 -12.06
N ASN A 112 4.92 13.70 -11.93
CA ASN A 112 4.56 14.36 -10.69
C ASN A 112 3.24 13.79 -10.16
N PHE A 113 3.22 13.43 -8.89
CA PHE A 113 2.04 12.95 -8.17
C PHE A 113 1.66 13.94 -7.08
N THR A 114 0.38 14.25 -7.01
CA THR A 114 -0.22 15.08 -5.96
C THR A 114 -1.50 14.39 -5.49
N GLY A 115 -1.48 13.82 -4.29
CA GLY A 115 -2.60 13.09 -3.70
C GLY A 115 -3.07 11.88 -4.52
N ALA A 116 -2.17 11.20 -5.26
CA ALA A 116 -2.55 10.05 -6.07
C ALA A 116 -2.93 8.86 -5.18
N VAL A 117 -4.12 8.29 -5.39
CA VAL A 117 -4.63 7.20 -4.54
C VAL A 117 -3.95 5.88 -4.91
N LEU A 118 -3.17 5.32 -3.99
CA LEU A 118 -2.58 3.99 -4.10
C LEU A 118 -3.53 2.89 -3.63
N GLY A 119 -4.54 3.25 -2.83
CA GLY A 119 -5.61 2.37 -2.42
C GLY A 119 -6.56 3.04 -1.44
N THR A 120 -7.80 2.55 -1.43
CA THR A 120 -8.81 2.87 -0.41
C THR A 120 -9.19 1.58 0.29
N PHE A 121 -9.09 1.58 1.61
CA PHE A 121 -9.23 0.38 2.44
C PHE A 121 -10.26 0.63 3.54
N ALA A 122 -10.98 -0.41 3.92
CA ALA A 122 -11.86 -0.35 5.08
C ALA A 122 -11.00 -0.19 6.35
N ARG A 123 -11.43 0.72 7.24
CA ARG A 123 -10.88 0.84 8.58
C ARG A 123 -11.45 -0.28 9.43
N LYS A 124 -10.60 -0.83 10.29
CA LYS A 124 -11.08 -1.67 11.37
C LYS A 124 -11.31 -0.79 12.59
N ASP A 125 -12.58 -0.58 12.91
CA ASP A 125 -12.99 0.05 14.15
C ASP A 125 -13.00 -1.04 15.25
N THR A 126 -12.64 -0.64 16.47
CA THR A 126 -12.47 -1.47 17.70
C THR A 126 -13.43 -2.63 17.83
#